data_AF-A0A4R6AXQ3-F1
#
_entry.id   AF-A0A4R6AXQ3-F1
#
_cell.length_a   1.000
_cell.length_b   1.000
_cell.length_c   1.000
_cell.angle_alpha   90.00
_cell.angle_beta   90.00
_cell.angle_gamma   90.00
#
_symmetry.space_group_name_H-M   'P 1'
#
loop_
_entity.id
_entity.type
_entity.pdbx_description
1 polymer ?
#
loop_
_entity_poly.entity_id
_entity_poly.type
_entity_poly.pdbx_seq_one_letter_code
_entity_poly.pdbx_strand_id
1 'polypeptide(L)'
;MTDTDANSVYNVTADELRQFIERFERLEAEKQEIADQQKEVMAEAKGRGYDTKVMRKVIALRKRDKDDIAEEEAVLDMYKEALGML
;
A
#
# COMPACT_ATOMS: atom_id res chain seq x y z
N MET A 1 -5.54 -8.70 48.45
CA MET A 1 -5.90 -8.12 47.15
C MET A 1 -7.31 -7.58 47.28
N THR A 2 -7.46 -6.26 47.29
CA THR A 2 -8.76 -5.60 47.39
C THR A 2 -9.33 -5.31 46.00
N ASP A 3 -10.65 -5.28 45.84
CA ASP A 3 -11.34 -4.97 44.57
C ASP A 3 -10.84 -3.68 43.89
N THR A 4 -10.31 -2.73 44.68
CA THR A 4 -9.70 -1.49 44.21
C THR A 4 -8.46 -1.74 43.33
N ASP A 5 -7.64 -2.73 43.66
CA ASP A 5 -6.41 -3.06 42.91
C ASP A 5 -6.75 -3.68 41.55
N ALA A 6 -7.74 -4.58 41.53
CA ALA A 6 -8.22 -5.19 40.29
C ALA A 6 -8.79 -4.15 39.35
N ASN A 7 -9.65 -3.24 39.86
CA ASN A 7 -10.25 -2.18 39.06
C ASN A 7 -9.20 -1.20 38.49
N SER A 8 -8.15 -0.89 39.26
CA SER A 8 -7.03 -0.08 38.75
C SER A 8 -6.28 -0.76 37.61
N VAL A 9 -6.03 -2.07 37.69
CA VAL A 9 -5.38 -2.82 36.61
C VAL A 9 -6.26 -2.88 35.36
N TYR A 10 -7.57 -3.08 35.50
CA TYR A 10 -8.52 -3.04 34.37
C TYR A 10 -8.57 -1.67 33.68
N ASN A 11 -8.49 -0.57 34.43
CA ASN A 11 -8.47 0.76 33.86
C ASN A 11 -7.18 1.02 33.07
N VAL A 12 -6.01 0.58 33.58
CA VAL A 12 -4.73 0.71 32.87
C VAL A 12 -4.72 -0.08 31.55
N THR A 13 -5.27 -1.31 31.54
CA THR A 13 -5.35 -2.11 30.31
C THR A 13 -6.35 -1.55 29.30
N ALA A 14 -7.45 -0.95 29.76
CA ALA A 14 -8.40 -0.26 28.89
C ALA A 14 -7.82 1.00 28.25
N ASP A 15 -7.00 1.77 29.00
CA ASP A 15 -6.34 2.97 28.51
C ASP A 15 -5.25 2.67 27.46
N GLU A 16 -4.51 1.58 27.64
CA GLU A 16 -3.53 1.10 26.65
C GLU A 16 -4.21 0.64 25.35
N LEU A 17 -5.29 -0.15 25.47
CA LEU A 17 -6.08 -0.58 24.32
C LEU A 17 -6.64 0.62 23.54
N ARG A 18 -7.15 1.64 24.25
CA ARG A 18 -7.66 2.88 23.63
C ARG A 18 -6.57 3.59 22.82
N GLN A 19 -5.36 3.71 23.36
CA GLN A 19 -4.24 4.34 22.64
C GLN A 19 -3.87 3.59 21.35
N PHE A 20 -3.90 2.25 21.35
CA PHE A 20 -3.67 1.47 20.13
C PHE A 20 -4.76 1.70 19.09
N ILE A 21 -6.03 1.71 19.50
CA ILE A 21 -7.18 1.96 18.63
C ILE A 21 -7.09 3.34 18.01
N GLU A 22 -6.93 4.39 18.82
CA GLU A 22 -6.83 5.77 18.34
C GLU A 22 -5.66 5.98 17.39
N ARG A 23 -4.51 5.33 17.66
CA ARG A 23 -3.36 5.36 16.75
C ARG A 23 -3.68 4.69 15.42
N PHE A 24 -4.37 3.55 15.42
CA PHE A 24 -4.77 2.85 14.20
C PHE A 24 -5.80 3.65 13.39
N GLU A 25 -6.82 4.20 14.03
CA GLU A 25 -7.84 5.02 13.37
C GLU A 25 -7.23 6.26 12.71
N ARG A 26 -6.27 6.92 13.38
CA ARG A 26 -5.52 8.02 12.78
C ARG A 26 -4.75 7.57 11.53
N LEU A 27 -4.06 6.42 11.59
CA LEU A 27 -3.33 5.87 10.44
C LEU A 27 -4.26 5.49 9.28
N GLU A 28 -5.46 4.97 9.55
CA GLU A 28 -6.45 4.71 8.49
C GLU A 28 -6.99 6.02 7.88
N ALA A 29 -7.20 7.07 8.68
CA ALA A 29 -7.58 8.38 8.16
C ALA A 29 -6.48 8.98 7.26
N GLU A 30 -5.21 8.95 7.69
CA GLU A 30 -4.06 9.39 6.90
C GLU A 30 -3.94 8.58 5.58
N LYS A 31 -4.12 7.26 5.65
CA LYS A 31 -4.11 6.38 4.48
C LYS A 31 -5.23 6.71 3.50
N GLN A 32 -6.43 7.03 4.00
CA GLN A 32 -7.56 7.45 3.17
C GLN A 32 -7.27 8.78 2.47
N GLU A 33 -6.72 9.77 3.20
CA GLU A 33 -6.31 11.06 2.64
C GLU A 33 -5.28 10.87 1.52
N ILE A 34 -4.24 10.06 1.75
CA ILE A 34 -3.23 9.73 0.73
C ILE A 34 -3.86 9.05 -0.48
N ALA A 35 -4.80 8.12 -0.27
CA ALA A 35 -5.49 7.45 -1.37
C ALA A 35 -6.30 8.43 -2.23
N ASP A 36 -6.92 9.43 -1.62
CA ASP A 36 -7.68 10.45 -2.34
C ASP A 36 -6.76 11.42 -3.08
N GLN A 37 -5.65 11.85 -2.49
CA GLN A 37 -4.61 12.61 -3.19
C GLN A 37 -4.06 11.85 -4.41
N GLN A 38 -3.84 10.53 -4.29
CA GLN A 38 -3.43 9.70 -5.42
C GLN A 38 -4.47 9.65 -6.55
N LYS A 39 -5.77 9.64 -6.21
CA LYS A 39 -6.85 9.69 -7.21
C LYS A 39 -6.87 11.03 -7.94
N GLU A 40 -6.67 12.13 -7.22
CA GLU A 40 -6.61 13.48 -7.80
C GLU A 40 -5.47 13.59 -8.83
N VAL A 41 -4.27 13.12 -8.51
CA VAL A 41 -3.13 13.07 -9.45
C VAL A 41 -3.48 12.27 -10.72
N MET A 42 -4.14 11.12 -10.56
CA MET A 42 -4.57 10.31 -11.71
C MET A 42 -5.65 11.02 -12.54
N ALA A 43 -6.58 11.72 -11.89
CA ALA A 43 -7.62 12.49 -12.58
C ALA A 43 -7.02 13.67 -13.36
N GLU A 44 -6.07 14.39 -12.77
CA GLU A 44 -5.32 15.45 -13.42
C GLU A 44 -4.55 14.93 -14.64
N ALA A 45 -3.80 13.83 -14.48
CA ALA A 45 -3.08 13.20 -15.59
C ALA A 45 -4.02 12.81 -16.73
N LYS A 46 -5.20 12.25 -16.41
CA LYS A 46 -6.23 11.94 -17.41
C LYS A 46 -6.73 13.21 -18.13
N GLY A 47 -6.98 14.29 -17.39
CA GLY A 47 -7.40 15.58 -17.97
C GLY A 47 -6.36 16.19 -18.91
N ARG A 48 -5.07 15.91 -18.67
CA ARG A 48 -3.94 16.29 -19.53
C ARG A 48 -3.68 15.34 -20.70
N GLY A 49 -4.47 14.25 -20.83
CA GLY A 49 -4.38 13.29 -21.94
C GLY A 49 -3.49 12.07 -21.71
N TYR A 50 -2.97 11.85 -20.49
CA TYR A 50 -2.18 10.66 -20.18
C TYR A 50 -3.06 9.41 -19.96
N ASP A 51 -2.56 8.25 -20.38
CA ASP A 51 -3.19 6.96 -20.06
C ASP A 51 -2.85 6.53 -18.62
N THR A 52 -3.80 6.76 -17.71
CA THR A 52 -3.67 6.38 -16.30
C THR A 52 -3.55 4.86 -16.05
N LYS A 53 -3.97 3.99 -16.98
CA LYS A 53 -3.75 2.54 -16.86
C LYS A 53 -2.28 2.22 -17.10
N VAL A 54 -1.67 2.82 -18.11
CA VAL A 54 -0.24 2.68 -18.41
C VAL A 54 0.60 3.27 -17.27
N MET A 55 0.23 4.45 -16.75
CA MET A 55 0.93 5.04 -15.60
C MET A 55 0.92 4.12 -14.37
N ARG A 56 -0.21 3.48 -14.04
CA ARG A 56 -0.28 2.51 -12.93
C ARG A 56 0.66 1.32 -13.15
N LYS A 57 0.76 0.80 -14.39
CA LYS A 57 1.72 -0.25 -14.73
C LYS A 57 3.15 0.21 -14.50
N VAL A 58 3.50 1.41 -14.94
CA VAL A 58 4.85 2.00 -14.72
C VAL A 58 5.15 2.15 -13.23
N ILE A 59 4.20 2.65 -12.43
CA ILE A 59 4.37 2.77 -10.97
C ILE A 59 4.57 1.39 -10.32
N ALA A 60 3.81 0.38 -10.73
CA ALA A 60 3.96 -0.98 -10.22
C ALA A 60 5.32 -1.57 -10.58
N LEU A 61 5.77 -1.42 -11.84
CA LEU A 61 7.10 -1.83 -12.28
C LEU A 61 8.20 -1.17 -11.45
N ARG A 62 8.08 0.14 -11.18
CA ARG A 62 9.06 0.89 -10.39
C ARG A 62 9.12 0.52 -8.92
N LYS A 63 8.13 -0.21 -8.39
CA LYS A 63 8.12 -0.70 -7.00
C LYS A 63 8.79 -2.06 -6.84
N ARG A 64 8.99 -2.80 -7.93
CA ARG A 64 9.64 -4.11 -7.90
C ARG A 64 11.15 -3.96 -7.75
N ASP A 65 11.78 -4.98 -7.19
CA ASP A 65 13.23 -5.08 -7.17
C ASP A 65 13.76 -5.18 -8.61
N LYS A 66 14.92 -4.58 -8.87
CA LYS A 66 15.52 -4.60 -10.21
C LYS A 66 15.93 -6.01 -10.62
N ASP A 67 16.35 -6.82 -9.65
CA ASP A 67 16.76 -8.20 -9.89
C ASP A 67 15.54 -9.07 -10.22
N ASP A 68 14.42 -8.87 -9.51
CA ASP A 68 13.13 -9.53 -9.81
C ASP A 68 12.60 -9.17 -11.20
N ILE A 69 12.84 -7.94 -11.67
CA ILE A 69 12.46 -7.50 -13.02
C ILE A 69 13.34 -8.21 -14.06
N ALA A 70 14.65 -8.22 -13.85
CA ALA A 70 15.60 -8.81 -14.79
C ALA A 70 15.39 -10.33 -14.94
N GLU A 71 15.08 -11.03 -13.84
CA GLU A 71 14.75 -12.46 -13.89
C GLU A 71 13.48 -12.74 -14.69
N GLU A 72 12.40 -11.98 -14.46
CA GLU A 72 11.15 -12.14 -15.22
C GLU A 72 11.34 -11.80 -16.70
N GLU A 73 12.10 -10.75 -17.03
CA GLU A 73 12.40 -10.38 -18.42
C GLU A 73 13.18 -11.47 -19.14
N ALA A 74 14.19 -12.08 -18.50
CA ALA A 74 14.95 -13.20 -19.06
C ALA A 74 14.06 -14.41 -19.36
N VAL A 75 13.14 -14.76 -18.44
CA VAL A 75 12.18 -15.86 -18.64
C VAL A 75 11.18 -15.53 -19.76
N LEU A 76 10.68 -14.29 -19.80
CA LEU A 76 9.75 -13.83 -20.83
C LEU A 76 10.39 -13.91 -22.22
N ASP A 77 11.64 -13.48 -22.36
CA ASP A 77 12.33 -13.51 -23.65
C ASP A 77 12.60 -14.94 -24.11
N MET A 78 12.98 -15.84 -23.21
CA MET A 78 13.07 -17.28 -23.51
C MET A 78 11.74 -17.84 -24.04
N TYR A 79 10.61 -17.44 -23.44
CA TYR A 79 9.29 -17.88 -23.92
C TYR A 79 8.92 -17.26 -25.27
N LYS A 80 9.21 -15.99 -25.52
CA LYS A 80 8.98 -15.36 -26.83
C LYS A 80 9.79 -16.06 -27.92
N GLU A 81 11.05 -16.39 -27.64
CA GLU A 81 11.91 -17.13 -28.56
C GLU A 81 11.33 -18.51 -28.87
N ALA A 82 10.93 -19.27 -27.83
CA ALA A 82 10.30 -20.58 -28.00
C ALA A 82 8.99 -20.53 -28.79
N LEU A 83 8.27 -19.41 -28.73
CA LEU A 83 7.02 -19.18 -29.45
C LEU A 83 7.20 -18.49 -30.82
N GLY A 84 8.43 -18.14 -31.22
CA GLY A 84 8.71 -17.47 -32.49
C GLY A 84 8.15 -16.04 -32.58
N MET A 85 8.09 -15.33 -31.45
CA MET A 85 7.53 -13.97 -31.33
C MET A 85 8.59 -12.85 -31.45
N LEU A 86 9.82 -13.19 -31.86
CA LEU A 86 10.96 -12.27 -32.03
C LEU A 86 11.18 -11.89 -33.51
#